data_AF-A0A8T5K6J2-F1
#
_entry.id   AF-A0A8T5K6J2-F1
#
_cell.length_a   1.000
_cell.length_b   1.000
_cell.length_c   1.000
_cell.angle_alpha   90.00
_cell.angle_beta   90.00
_cell.angle_gamma   90.00
#
_symmetry.space_group_name_H-M   'P 1'
#
loop_
_entity.id
_entity.type
_entity.pdbx_description
1 polymer ?
#
loop_
_entity_poly.entity_id
_entity_poly.type
_entity_poly.pdbx_seq_one_letter_code
_entity_poly.pdbx_strand_id
1 'polypeptide(L)'
;MNEEILMESERILNELDRIGKFGNKYRVSLPQEEVRILDKIHELGESIPDIETPKNQDELVQAELKRRLTGDAFLLEQRLSPRHYDFDTVVSMYGIPAEDINGLRGWLESNREETLESIDRLYQTKDIPNLEFGLSLDIPSVRKKSEKFATKNIGRYHKHLGRLLQDLTGVGNFFGDIDVVPTDNPRSYFNPTRKTLAIGIPAICSSNEDGSLNLNEMELIRLYGHEGMGHAVNEVLSKSNGLPHFLTGNAT
;
A
#
# COMPACT_ATOMS: atom_id res chain seq x y z
N MET A 1 23.13 -24.13 -5.98
CA MET A 1 23.09 -22.66 -6.21
C MET A 1 24.36 -22.02 -5.63
N ASN A 2 24.97 -21.02 -6.28
CA ASN A 2 26.18 -20.37 -5.74
C ASN A 2 25.77 -19.47 -4.54
N GLU A 3 26.23 -19.78 -3.33
CA GLU A 3 25.92 -19.01 -2.10
C GLU A 3 26.27 -17.53 -2.24
N GLU A 4 27.29 -17.21 -3.03
CA GLU A 4 27.71 -15.84 -3.32
C GLU A 4 26.62 -15.02 -4.02
N ILE A 5 25.88 -15.61 -4.95
CA ILE A 5 24.79 -14.93 -5.69
C ILE A 5 23.64 -14.59 -4.76
N LEU A 6 23.29 -15.50 -3.83
CA LEU A 6 22.25 -15.26 -2.85
C LEU A 6 22.63 -14.12 -1.89
N MET A 7 23.84 -14.17 -1.33
CA MET A 7 24.30 -13.14 -0.39
C MET A 7 24.35 -11.77 -1.06
N GLU A 8 24.84 -11.71 -2.30
CA GLU A 8 24.93 -10.46 -3.04
C GLU A 8 23.54 -9.92 -3.41
N SER A 9 22.60 -10.80 -3.77
CA SER A 9 21.20 -10.43 -4.01
C SER A 9 20.56 -9.85 -2.75
N GLU A 10 20.72 -10.52 -1.61
CA GLU A 10 20.18 -10.07 -0.33
C GLU A 10 20.77 -8.72 0.08
N ARG A 11 22.07 -8.51 -0.15
CA ARG A 11 22.73 -7.22 0.08
C ARG A 11 22.12 -6.11 -0.76
N ILE A 12 21.94 -6.34 -2.06
CA ILE A 12 21.39 -5.34 -3.00
C ILE A 12 19.93 -5.02 -2.66
N LEU A 13 19.10 -6.03 -2.37
CA LEU A 13 17.70 -5.84 -2.00
C LEU A 13 17.57 -5.07 -0.67
N ASN A 14 18.45 -5.34 0.30
CA ASN A 14 18.52 -4.57 1.55
C ASN A 14 18.97 -3.12 1.33
N GLU A 15 19.94 -2.88 0.44
CA GLU A 15 20.32 -1.52 0.04
C GLU A 15 19.12 -0.79 -0.60
N LEU A 16 18.38 -1.45 -1.50
CA LEU A 16 17.20 -0.90 -2.16
C LEU A 16 16.08 -0.56 -1.17
N ASP A 17 15.79 -1.44 -0.22
CA ASP A 17 14.79 -1.19 0.83
C ASP A 17 15.19 0.00 1.73
N ARG A 18 16.48 0.14 2.06
CA ARG A 18 16.99 1.30 2.80
C ARG A 18 16.79 2.60 2.04
N ILE A 19 17.06 2.62 0.73
CA ILE A 19 16.79 3.79 -0.12
C ILE A 19 15.29 4.08 -0.15
N GLY A 20 14.45 3.08 -0.33
CA GLY A 20 12.99 3.23 -0.32
C GLY A 20 12.47 3.81 1.01
N LYS A 21 12.94 3.30 2.14
CA LYS A 21 12.60 3.80 3.48
C LYS A 21 13.07 5.24 3.70
N PHE A 22 14.29 5.57 3.27
CA PHE A 22 14.81 6.93 3.34
C PHE A 22 13.98 7.89 2.49
N GLY A 23 13.73 7.52 1.22
CA GLY A 23 12.95 8.33 0.29
C GLY A 23 11.52 8.55 0.77
N ASN A 24 10.88 7.53 1.34
CA ASN A 24 9.55 7.65 1.94
C ASN A 24 9.54 8.57 3.18
N LYS A 25 10.56 8.45 4.04
CA LYS A 25 10.66 9.23 5.28
C LYS A 25 10.91 10.72 5.01
N TYR A 26 11.78 11.03 4.07
CA TYR A 26 12.21 12.40 3.80
C TYR A 26 11.57 13.02 2.55
N ARG A 27 10.79 12.24 1.78
CA ARG A 27 10.19 12.65 0.50
C ARG A 27 11.21 13.15 -0.52
N VAL A 28 12.38 12.50 -0.56
CA VAL A 28 13.49 12.84 -1.43
C VAL A 28 13.86 11.59 -2.24
N SER A 29 13.93 11.70 -3.56
CA SER A 29 14.57 10.67 -4.40
C SER A 29 16.07 10.89 -4.39
N LEU A 30 16.83 9.79 -4.47
CA LEU A 30 18.29 9.78 -4.57
C LEU A 30 18.69 9.18 -5.92
N PRO A 31 18.52 9.88 -7.06
CA PRO A 31 18.62 9.27 -8.38
C PRO A 31 19.98 8.62 -8.65
N GLN A 32 21.07 9.19 -8.14
CA GLN A 32 22.41 8.64 -8.31
C GLN A 32 22.58 7.29 -7.59
N GLU A 33 22.01 7.15 -6.40
CA GLU A 33 22.06 5.91 -5.63
C GLU A 33 21.08 4.88 -6.22
N GLU A 34 19.92 5.32 -6.70
CA GLU A 34 18.94 4.48 -7.41
C GLU A 34 19.54 3.92 -8.71
N VAL A 35 20.23 4.73 -9.52
CA VAL A 35 20.96 4.27 -10.72
C VAL A 35 22.07 3.28 -10.35
N ARG A 36 22.86 3.57 -9.31
CA ARG A 36 23.92 2.64 -8.88
C ARG A 36 23.37 1.29 -8.44
N ILE A 37 22.23 1.26 -7.75
CA ILE A 37 21.58 0.00 -7.37
C ILE A 37 21.03 -0.70 -8.61
N LEU A 38 20.42 0.03 -9.54
CA LEU A 38 19.91 -0.52 -10.78
C LEU A 38 21.00 -1.26 -11.57
N ASP A 39 22.18 -0.63 -11.74
CA ASP A 39 23.32 -1.24 -12.44
C ASP A 39 23.74 -2.56 -11.77
N LYS A 40 23.82 -2.59 -10.42
CA LYS A 40 24.14 -3.81 -9.67
C LYS A 40 23.08 -4.90 -9.84
N ILE A 41 21.79 -4.54 -9.88
CA ILE A 41 20.71 -5.49 -10.09
C ILE A 41 20.82 -6.11 -11.48
N HIS A 42 21.10 -5.31 -12.51
CA HIS A 42 21.30 -5.80 -13.88
C HIS A 42 22.51 -6.72 -13.99
N GLU A 43 23.68 -6.31 -13.47
CA GLU A 43 24.89 -7.14 -13.45
C GLU A 43 24.65 -8.50 -12.78
N LEU A 44 23.95 -8.50 -11.64
CA LEU A 44 23.63 -9.73 -10.94
C LEU A 44 22.57 -10.55 -11.67
N GLY A 45 21.54 -9.91 -12.22
CA GLY A 45 20.47 -10.56 -12.98
C GLY A 45 20.98 -11.26 -14.25
N GLU A 46 21.95 -10.67 -14.94
CA GLU A 46 22.64 -11.29 -16.10
C GLU A 46 23.46 -12.52 -15.71
N SER A 47 24.00 -12.55 -14.48
CA SER A 47 24.77 -13.70 -13.97
C SER A 47 23.90 -14.92 -13.62
N ILE A 48 22.59 -14.73 -13.44
CA ILE A 48 21.65 -15.81 -13.14
C ILE A 48 21.10 -16.38 -14.45
N PRO A 49 21.20 -17.71 -14.70
CA PRO A 49 20.65 -18.31 -15.91
C PRO A 49 19.13 -18.12 -15.98
N ASP A 50 18.62 -17.97 -17.20
CA ASP A 50 17.17 -17.92 -17.42
C ASP A 50 16.60 -19.35 -17.39
N ILE A 51 15.70 -19.61 -16.46
CA ILE A 51 15.13 -20.94 -16.21
C ILE A 51 13.61 -20.82 -16.27
N GLU A 52 13.03 -21.18 -17.41
CA GLU A 52 11.58 -21.16 -17.61
C GLU A 52 10.88 -22.30 -16.88
N THR A 53 11.50 -23.49 -16.84
CA THR A 53 10.91 -24.70 -16.25
C THR A 53 11.88 -25.32 -15.23
N PRO A 54 11.83 -24.91 -13.96
CA PRO A 54 12.74 -25.42 -12.94
C PRO A 54 12.48 -26.91 -12.64
N LYS A 55 13.52 -27.73 -12.65
CA LYS A 55 13.44 -29.19 -12.46
C LYS A 55 13.76 -29.62 -11.04
N ASN A 56 14.34 -28.73 -10.24
CA ASN A 56 14.72 -28.96 -8.86
C ASN A 56 14.60 -27.67 -8.03
N GLN A 57 14.76 -27.79 -6.72
CA GLN A 57 14.62 -26.68 -5.78
C GLN A 57 15.63 -25.56 -6.03
N ASP A 58 16.87 -25.90 -6.38
CA ASP A 58 17.92 -24.90 -6.65
C ASP A 58 17.58 -24.07 -7.89
N GLU A 59 17.15 -24.72 -8.98
CA GLU A 59 16.70 -24.07 -10.21
C GLU A 59 15.46 -23.19 -9.96
N LEU A 60 14.53 -23.63 -9.09
CA LEU A 60 13.36 -22.85 -8.71
C LEU A 60 13.78 -21.56 -7.98
N VAL A 61 14.69 -21.66 -7.01
CA VAL A 61 15.16 -20.48 -6.27
C VAL A 61 15.89 -19.51 -7.21
N GLN A 62 16.69 -20.01 -8.15
CA GLN A 62 17.36 -19.16 -9.15
C GLN A 62 16.36 -18.45 -10.07
N ALA A 63 15.35 -19.16 -10.56
CA ALA A 63 14.29 -18.58 -11.40
C ALA A 63 13.54 -17.47 -10.67
N GLU A 64 13.13 -17.72 -9.42
CA GLU A 64 12.40 -16.74 -8.60
C GLU A 64 13.29 -15.55 -8.22
N LEU A 65 14.57 -15.77 -7.93
CA LEU A 65 15.52 -14.71 -7.63
C LEU A 65 15.73 -13.78 -8.83
N LYS A 66 15.91 -14.35 -10.03
CA LYS A 66 16.05 -13.58 -11.26
C LYS A 66 14.79 -12.77 -11.57
N ARG A 67 13.60 -13.38 -11.41
CA ARG A 67 12.31 -12.68 -11.54
C ARG A 67 12.21 -11.51 -10.57
N ARG A 68 12.59 -11.72 -9.30
CA ARG A 68 12.55 -10.68 -8.28
C ARG A 68 13.46 -9.51 -8.61
N LEU A 69 14.72 -9.80 -8.96
CA LEU A 69 15.70 -8.77 -9.34
C LEU A 69 15.22 -7.99 -10.57
N THR A 70 14.73 -8.68 -11.60
CA THR A 70 14.20 -8.06 -12.82
C THR A 70 13.02 -7.14 -12.50
N GLY A 71 12.07 -7.60 -11.68
CA GLY A 71 10.93 -6.78 -11.26
C GLY A 71 11.33 -5.55 -10.44
N ASP A 72 12.29 -5.69 -9.52
CA ASP A 72 12.77 -4.56 -8.69
C ASP A 72 13.60 -3.55 -9.50
N ALA A 73 14.46 -4.01 -10.42
CA ALA A 73 15.15 -3.15 -11.39
C ALA A 73 14.15 -2.34 -12.20
N PHE A 74 13.12 -3.01 -12.73
CA PHE A 74 12.11 -2.37 -13.55
C PHE A 74 11.29 -1.31 -12.78
N LEU A 75 10.87 -1.59 -11.54
CA LEU A 75 10.21 -0.60 -10.67
C LEU A 75 11.11 0.61 -10.35
N LEU A 76 12.42 0.38 -10.26
CA LEU A 76 13.41 1.44 -10.04
C LEU A 76 13.60 2.30 -11.29
N GLU A 77 13.71 1.67 -12.46
CA GLU A 77 13.74 2.35 -13.76
C GLU A 77 12.52 3.23 -13.97
N GLN A 78 11.33 2.76 -13.58
CA GLN A 78 10.08 3.51 -13.71
C GLN A 78 10.04 4.76 -12.84
N ARG A 79 10.62 4.70 -11.63
CA ARG A 79 10.79 5.89 -10.79
C ARG A 79 11.76 6.89 -11.41
N LEU A 80 12.81 6.40 -12.07
CA LEU A 80 13.83 7.21 -12.72
C LEU A 80 13.38 7.79 -14.09
N SER A 81 12.57 7.03 -14.82
CA SER A 81 12.06 7.36 -16.15
C SER A 81 10.65 6.77 -16.34
N PRO A 82 9.59 7.54 -16.04
CA PRO A 82 8.21 7.08 -16.17
C PRO A 82 7.89 6.84 -17.65
N ARG A 83 7.77 5.58 -18.06
CA ARG A 83 7.30 5.19 -19.40
C ARG A 83 5.98 4.46 -19.29
N HIS A 84 5.08 4.67 -20.25
CA HIS A 84 3.82 3.92 -20.31
C HIS A 84 4.11 2.47 -20.70
N TYR A 85 3.51 1.52 -20.00
CA TYR A 85 3.68 0.10 -20.26
C TYR A 85 2.87 -0.33 -21.49
N ASP A 86 3.50 -1.07 -22.38
CA ASP A 86 2.80 -1.92 -23.34
C ASP A 86 2.57 -3.33 -22.73
N PHE A 87 1.76 -4.12 -23.42
CA PHE A 87 1.35 -5.44 -22.94
C PHE A 87 2.53 -6.40 -22.76
N ASP A 88 3.49 -6.40 -23.69
CA ASP A 88 4.64 -7.29 -23.67
C ASP A 88 5.57 -6.99 -22.49
N THR A 89 5.73 -5.70 -22.16
CA THR A 89 6.47 -5.27 -20.97
C THR A 89 5.83 -5.81 -19.68
N VAL A 90 4.50 -5.80 -19.58
CA VAL A 90 3.79 -6.34 -18.41
C VAL A 90 3.96 -7.86 -18.31
N VAL A 91 3.83 -8.58 -19.42
CA VAL A 91 4.01 -10.04 -19.47
C VAL A 91 5.41 -10.42 -18.99
N SER A 92 6.44 -9.73 -19.49
CA SER A 92 7.83 -9.93 -19.08
C SER A 92 8.05 -9.62 -17.60
N MET A 93 7.52 -8.49 -17.10
CA MET A 93 7.67 -8.07 -15.71
C MET A 93 7.14 -9.10 -14.71
N TYR A 94 5.99 -9.71 -15.01
CA TYR A 94 5.38 -10.71 -14.13
C TYR A 94 5.86 -12.14 -14.41
N GLY A 95 6.78 -12.32 -15.36
CA GLY A 95 7.31 -13.64 -15.73
C GLY A 95 6.22 -14.59 -16.22
N ILE A 96 5.18 -14.07 -16.87
CA ILE A 96 4.05 -14.88 -17.34
C ILE A 96 4.53 -15.69 -18.56
N PRO A 97 4.45 -17.03 -18.53
CA PRO A 97 4.82 -17.86 -19.66
C PRO A 97 4.07 -17.46 -20.93
N ALA A 98 4.76 -17.42 -22.07
CA ALA A 98 4.13 -17.09 -23.35
C ALA A 98 2.99 -18.07 -23.70
N GLU A 99 3.10 -19.32 -23.26
CA GLU A 99 2.09 -20.36 -23.42
C GLU A 99 0.77 -20.02 -22.73
N ASP A 100 0.83 -19.43 -21.54
CA ASP A 100 -0.36 -18.99 -20.80
C ASP A 100 -1.04 -17.82 -21.51
N ILE A 101 -0.27 -16.89 -22.09
CA ILE A 101 -0.80 -15.79 -22.90
C ILE A 101 -1.43 -16.30 -24.20
N ASN A 102 -0.75 -17.21 -24.89
CA ASN A 102 -1.22 -17.80 -26.14
C ASN A 102 -2.50 -18.63 -25.94
N GLY A 103 -2.60 -19.35 -24.81
CA GLY A 103 -3.77 -20.13 -24.42
C GLY A 103 -4.96 -19.29 -23.91
N LEU A 104 -4.69 -18.07 -23.45
CA LEU A 104 -5.70 -17.22 -22.80
C LEU A 104 -6.93 -16.96 -23.67
N ARG A 105 -6.74 -16.69 -24.97
CA ARG A 105 -7.88 -16.42 -25.86
C ARG A 105 -8.82 -17.62 -25.95
N GLY A 106 -8.28 -18.81 -26.23
CA GLY A 106 -9.09 -20.02 -26.36
C GLY A 106 -9.78 -20.41 -25.05
N TRP A 107 -9.10 -20.18 -23.92
CA TRP A 107 -9.68 -20.36 -22.60
C TRP A 107 -10.83 -19.37 -22.34
N LEU A 108 -10.65 -18.08 -22.64
CA LEU A 108 -11.69 -17.05 -22.47
C LEU A 108 -12.90 -17.29 -23.37
N GLU A 109 -12.70 -17.78 -24.59
CA GLU A 109 -13.79 -18.15 -25.50
C GLU A 109 -14.58 -19.34 -24.96
N SER A 110 -13.88 -20.35 -24.41
CA SER A 110 -14.50 -21.57 -23.87
C SER A 110 -15.21 -21.33 -22.53
N ASN A 111 -14.78 -20.34 -21.75
CA ASN A 111 -15.32 -20.00 -20.43
C ASN A 111 -16.01 -18.63 -20.42
N ARG A 112 -16.47 -18.17 -21.59
CA ARG A 112 -16.99 -16.80 -21.78
C ARG A 112 -18.15 -16.49 -20.85
N GLU A 113 -19.13 -17.39 -20.77
CA GLU A 113 -20.33 -17.16 -19.94
C GLU A 113 -19.99 -17.08 -18.46
N GLU A 114 -19.18 -18.01 -17.93
CA GLU A 114 -18.74 -18.00 -16.53
C GLU A 114 -17.88 -16.78 -16.20
N THR A 115 -17.03 -16.36 -17.14
CA THR A 115 -16.19 -15.16 -17.00
C THR A 115 -17.05 -13.90 -16.97
N LEU A 116 -18.03 -13.78 -17.88
CA LEU A 116 -18.97 -12.65 -17.91
C LEU A 116 -19.86 -12.64 -16.66
N GLU A 117 -20.34 -13.80 -16.22
CA GLU A 117 -21.11 -13.91 -14.97
C GLU A 117 -20.27 -13.50 -13.76
N SER A 118 -19.00 -13.92 -13.70
CA SER A 118 -18.09 -13.53 -12.62
C SER A 118 -17.77 -12.03 -12.64
N ILE A 119 -17.62 -11.44 -13.82
CA ILE A 119 -17.45 -10.00 -14.02
C ILE A 119 -18.72 -9.25 -13.59
N ASP A 120 -19.90 -9.69 -14.04
CA ASP A 120 -21.19 -9.10 -13.67
C ASP A 120 -21.43 -9.23 -12.17
N ARG A 121 -21.11 -10.38 -11.58
CA ARG A 121 -21.13 -10.56 -10.12
C ARG A 121 -20.18 -9.56 -9.49
N LEU A 122 -18.91 -9.45 -9.89
CA LEU A 122 -17.96 -8.44 -9.37
C LEU A 122 -18.50 -7.00 -9.47
N TYR A 123 -19.19 -6.65 -10.55
CA TYR A 123 -19.85 -5.36 -10.72
C TYR A 123 -21.08 -5.20 -9.82
N GLN A 124 -21.79 -6.29 -9.50
CA GLN A 124 -22.95 -6.32 -8.60
C GLN A 124 -22.58 -6.48 -7.12
N THR A 125 -21.46 -7.13 -6.77
CA THR A 125 -20.94 -7.26 -5.40
C THR A 125 -20.28 -5.98 -4.92
N LYS A 126 -19.83 -5.12 -5.86
CA LYS A 126 -19.74 -3.71 -5.53
C LYS A 126 -21.17 -3.20 -5.44
N ASP A 127 -21.64 -3.05 -4.21
CA ASP A 127 -22.57 -1.99 -3.88
C ASP A 127 -22.10 -0.71 -4.60
N ILE A 128 -22.69 -0.41 -5.76
CA ILE A 128 -22.80 0.95 -6.29
C ILE A 128 -24.24 1.45 -6.04
N PRO A 129 -24.79 1.43 -4.80
CA PRO A 129 -25.83 2.37 -4.48
C PRO A 129 -25.13 3.72 -4.37
N ASN A 130 -25.42 4.59 -5.35
CA ASN A 130 -24.94 5.96 -5.50
C ASN A 130 -23.62 6.09 -6.26
N LEU A 131 -23.69 6.71 -7.44
CA LEU A 131 -22.55 7.21 -8.16
C LEU A 131 -21.86 8.27 -7.28
N GLU A 132 -20.76 7.89 -6.64
CA GLU A 132 -20.00 8.77 -5.77
C GLU A 132 -18.99 9.59 -6.57
N PHE A 133 -19.13 10.91 -6.54
CA PHE A 133 -18.20 11.84 -7.17
C PHE A 133 -17.12 12.29 -6.18
N GLY A 134 -15.91 12.47 -6.68
CA GLY A 134 -14.85 13.14 -5.95
C GLY A 134 -15.25 14.57 -5.55
N LEU A 135 -14.70 15.04 -4.44
CA LEU A 135 -14.97 16.40 -3.96
C LEU A 135 -14.12 17.43 -4.71
N SER A 136 -14.76 18.45 -5.28
CA SER A 136 -14.10 19.65 -5.83
C SER A 136 -13.61 20.57 -4.71
N LEU A 137 -12.59 20.13 -3.96
CA LEU A 137 -12.01 20.88 -2.83
C LEU A 137 -11.27 22.15 -3.27
N ASP A 138 -11.01 22.33 -4.56
CA ASP A 138 -10.55 23.57 -5.18
C ASP A 138 -11.58 24.71 -5.07
N ILE A 139 -12.88 24.37 -4.95
CA ILE A 139 -13.95 25.34 -4.74
C ILE A 139 -14.07 25.66 -3.23
N PRO A 140 -13.88 26.93 -2.79
CA PRO A 140 -13.86 27.28 -1.36
C PRO A 140 -15.15 26.95 -0.59
N SER A 141 -16.31 27.08 -1.23
CA SER A 141 -17.61 26.78 -0.61
C SER A 141 -17.80 25.27 -0.38
N VAL A 142 -17.37 24.45 -1.34
CA VAL A 142 -17.36 22.98 -1.23
C VAL A 142 -16.39 22.56 -0.14
N ARG A 143 -15.15 23.08 -0.16
CA ARG A 143 -14.14 22.81 0.87
C ARG A 143 -14.67 23.07 2.27
N LYS A 144 -15.22 24.26 2.53
CA LYS A 144 -15.76 24.63 3.84
C LYS A 144 -16.93 23.74 4.28
N LYS A 145 -17.80 23.34 3.34
CA LYS A 145 -18.92 22.42 3.60
C LYS A 145 -18.39 21.04 3.98
N SER A 146 -17.44 20.51 3.22
CA SER A 146 -16.81 19.21 3.44
C SER A 146 -15.97 19.15 4.72
N GLU A 147 -15.20 20.18 5.03
CA GLU A 147 -14.45 20.30 6.29
C GLU A 147 -15.39 20.27 7.51
N LYS A 148 -16.50 21.02 7.46
CA LYS A 148 -17.47 21.05 8.55
C LYS A 148 -18.17 19.70 8.72
N PHE A 149 -18.51 19.05 7.61
CA PHE A 149 -19.12 17.72 7.60
C PHE A 149 -18.15 16.66 8.14
N ALA A 150 -16.91 16.65 7.65
CA ALA A 150 -15.85 15.75 8.10
C ALA A 150 -15.54 15.96 9.58
N THR A 151 -15.32 17.20 10.03
CA THR A 151 -15.07 17.53 11.45
C THR A 151 -16.13 16.95 12.37
N LYS A 152 -17.41 17.14 12.03
CA LYS A 152 -18.53 16.63 12.83
C LYS A 152 -18.49 15.10 12.94
N ASN A 153 -18.31 14.41 11.82
CA ASN A 153 -18.32 12.96 11.78
C ASN A 153 -17.08 12.35 12.43
N ILE A 154 -15.89 12.87 12.12
CA ILE A 154 -14.63 12.50 12.77
C ILE A 154 -14.75 12.64 14.28
N GLY A 155 -15.23 13.77 14.79
CA GLY A 155 -15.42 13.98 16.23
C GLY A 155 -16.41 13.00 16.86
N ARG A 156 -17.48 12.63 16.14
CA ARG A 156 -18.45 11.60 16.59
C ARG A 156 -17.77 10.25 16.74
N TYR A 157 -17.02 9.82 15.72
CA TYR A 157 -16.30 8.55 15.70
C TYR A 157 -15.19 8.51 16.74
N HIS A 158 -14.38 9.55 16.82
CA HIS A 158 -13.30 9.67 17.80
C HIS A 158 -13.81 9.43 19.22
N LYS A 159 -14.90 10.11 19.58
CA LYS A 159 -15.53 9.97 20.90
C LYS A 159 -16.11 8.57 21.14
N HIS A 160 -16.77 7.98 20.14
CA HIS A 160 -17.36 6.64 20.28
C HIS A 160 -16.31 5.55 20.37
N LEU A 161 -15.33 5.55 19.47
CA LEU A 161 -14.22 4.59 19.46
C LEU A 161 -13.34 4.75 20.70
N GLY A 162 -13.02 5.99 21.09
CA GLY A 162 -12.25 6.26 22.31
C GLY A 162 -12.93 5.67 23.54
N ARG A 163 -14.24 5.90 23.72
CA ARG A 163 -15.01 5.31 24.82
C ARG A 163 -15.03 3.79 24.76
N LEU A 164 -15.35 3.22 23.59
CA LEU A 164 -15.40 1.77 23.39
C LEU A 164 -14.06 1.10 23.75
N LEU A 165 -12.96 1.70 23.34
CA LEU A 165 -11.62 1.15 23.53
C LEU A 165 -11.05 1.42 24.93
N GLN A 166 -11.48 2.49 25.59
CA GLN A 166 -11.04 2.83 26.96
C GLN A 166 -11.48 1.76 27.97
N ASP A 167 -12.67 1.18 27.76
CA ASP A 167 -13.19 0.10 28.60
C ASP A 167 -12.48 -1.25 28.34
N LEU A 168 -11.80 -1.39 27.20
CA LEU A 168 -11.22 -2.64 26.74
C LEU A 168 -9.69 -2.69 26.83
N THR A 169 -8.99 -1.56 26.65
CA THR A 169 -7.52 -1.52 26.47
C THR A 169 -6.92 -0.15 26.84
N GLY A 170 -5.61 -0.12 27.11
CA GLY A 170 -4.85 1.14 27.24
C GLY A 170 -4.81 2.00 25.98
N VAL A 171 -5.24 1.48 24.83
CA VAL A 171 -5.35 2.21 23.55
C VAL A 171 -6.44 3.27 23.61
N GLY A 172 -7.50 3.09 24.40
CA GLY A 172 -8.51 4.13 24.59
C GLY A 172 -7.99 5.39 25.26
N ASN A 173 -7.01 5.25 26.17
CA ASN A 173 -6.34 6.41 26.78
C ASN A 173 -5.50 7.18 25.75
N PHE A 174 -4.82 6.46 24.84
CA PHE A 174 -4.12 7.09 23.72
C PHE A 174 -5.09 7.87 22.82
N PHE A 175 -6.28 7.32 22.52
CA PHE A 175 -7.28 8.07 21.79
C PHE A 175 -7.74 9.33 22.52
N GLY A 176 -7.84 9.31 23.86
CA GLY A 176 -8.12 10.52 24.63
C GLY A 176 -7.01 11.59 24.57
N ASP A 177 -5.78 11.18 24.29
CA ASP A 177 -4.58 12.03 24.29
C ASP A 177 -4.19 12.61 22.93
N ILE A 178 -4.87 12.18 21.85
CA ILE A 178 -4.59 12.63 20.49
C ILE A 178 -5.72 13.54 19.97
N ASP A 179 -5.34 14.56 19.20
CA ASP A 179 -6.30 15.36 18.44
C ASP A 179 -6.61 14.69 17.11
N VAL A 180 -7.88 14.62 16.72
CA VAL A 180 -8.26 14.13 15.39
C VAL A 180 -8.90 15.24 14.57
N VAL A 181 -8.27 15.57 13.45
CA VAL A 181 -8.65 16.70 12.60
C VAL A 181 -8.80 16.28 11.15
N PRO A 182 -9.72 16.86 10.38
CA PRO A 182 -9.74 16.66 8.94
C PRO A 182 -8.56 17.39 8.28
N THR A 183 -8.11 16.87 7.13
CA THR A 183 -7.13 17.52 6.25
C THR A 183 -7.59 17.44 4.79
N ASP A 184 -7.24 18.45 4.00
CA ASP A 184 -7.40 18.46 2.54
C ASP A 184 -6.39 17.55 1.83
N ASN A 185 -5.38 17.05 2.54
CA ASN A 185 -4.47 16.05 2.02
C ASN A 185 -5.23 14.74 1.70
N PRO A 186 -5.09 14.19 0.49
CA PRO A 186 -5.72 12.91 0.13
C PRO A 186 -5.31 11.75 1.06
N ARG A 187 -4.10 11.80 1.61
CA ARG A 187 -3.58 10.78 2.51
C ARG A 187 -3.74 11.21 3.97
N SER A 188 -4.40 10.37 4.74
CA SER A 188 -4.43 10.46 6.21
C SER A 188 -3.07 10.12 6.81
N TYR A 189 -2.73 10.71 7.95
CA TYR A 189 -1.47 10.45 8.63
C TYR A 189 -1.55 10.80 10.12
N PHE A 190 -0.73 10.11 10.92
CA PHE A 190 -0.47 10.51 12.30
C PHE A 190 0.78 11.41 12.41
N ASN A 191 0.65 12.54 13.09
CA ASN A 191 1.76 13.40 13.47
C ASN A 191 2.13 13.14 14.94
N PRO A 192 3.23 12.42 15.22
CA PRO A 192 3.59 12.06 16.59
C PRO A 192 4.01 13.26 17.45
N THR A 193 4.59 14.29 16.84
CA THR A 193 5.03 15.50 17.55
C THR A 193 3.85 16.30 18.09
N ARG A 194 2.79 16.42 17.30
CA ARG A 194 1.56 17.13 17.68
C ARG A 194 0.51 16.23 18.31
N LYS A 195 0.75 14.92 18.36
CA LYS A 195 -0.23 13.90 18.72
C LYS A 195 -1.53 14.09 17.93
N THR A 196 -1.41 14.31 16.63
CA THR A 196 -2.57 14.64 15.78
C THR A 196 -2.77 13.58 14.72
N LEU A 197 -3.94 12.95 14.69
CA LEU A 197 -4.41 12.14 13.59
C LEU A 197 -5.12 13.03 12.57
N ALA A 198 -4.47 13.27 11.43
CA ALA A 198 -5.05 14.00 10.32
C ALA A 198 -5.76 13.02 9.37
N ILE A 199 -7.07 13.16 9.21
CA ILE A 199 -7.89 12.30 8.33
C ILE A 199 -8.20 13.04 7.04
N GLY A 200 -7.79 12.47 5.92
CA GLY A 200 -7.99 13.04 4.59
C GLY A 200 -9.46 13.10 4.21
N ILE A 201 -10.00 14.31 4.02
CA ILE A 201 -11.38 14.52 3.56
C ILE A 201 -11.65 13.77 2.24
N PRO A 202 -10.77 13.79 1.22
CA PRO A 202 -11.01 13.03 -0.01
C PRO A 202 -11.07 11.52 0.16
N ALA A 203 -10.48 10.98 1.25
CA ALA A 203 -10.47 9.54 1.51
C ALA A 203 -11.78 9.05 2.14
N ILE A 204 -12.49 9.93 2.87
CA ILE A 204 -13.68 9.55 3.65
C ILE A 204 -14.96 10.22 3.19
N CYS A 205 -14.89 11.25 2.35
CA CYS A 205 -16.06 11.98 1.89
C CYS A 205 -16.14 12.01 0.37
N SER A 206 -17.34 11.80 -0.14
CA SER A 206 -17.72 11.90 -1.54
C SER A 206 -18.97 12.78 -1.69
N SER A 207 -19.31 13.14 -2.91
CA SER A 207 -20.57 13.82 -3.23
C SER A 207 -21.49 12.88 -3.99
N ASN A 208 -22.78 12.91 -3.67
CA ASN A 208 -23.81 12.29 -4.49
C ASN A 208 -24.16 13.18 -5.70
N GLU A 209 -24.94 12.65 -6.65
CA GLU A 209 -25.45 13.38 -7.83
C GLU A 209 -26.18 14.69 -7.47
N ASP A 210 -26.88 14.71 -6.33
CA ASP A 210 -27.63 15.87 -5.84
C ASP A 210 -26.75 16.92 -5.12
N GLY A 211 -25.43 16.70 -5.02
CA GLY A 211 -24.50 17.57 -4.31
C GLY A 211 -24.54 17.43 -2.77
N SER A 212 -25.26 16.44 -2.25
CA SER A 212 -25.18 16.04 -0.85
C SER A 212 -23.86 15.31 -0.58
N LEU A 213 -23.34 15.47 0.64
CA LEU A 213 -22.09 14.83 1.04
C LEU A 213 -22.38 13.44 1.61
N ASN A 214 -21.66 12.43 1.12
CA ASN A 214 -21.65 11.10 1.68
C ASN A 214 -20.37 10.86 2.51
N LEU A 215 -20.47 9.99 3.51
CA LEU A 215 -19.36 9.57 4.34
C LEU A 215 -19.10 8.08 4.12
N ASN A 216 -17.88 7.74 3.73
CA ASN A 216 -17.42 6.35 3.73
C ASN A 216 -17.03 5.95 5.16
N GLU A 217 -18.02 5.47 5.92
CA GLU A 217 -17.85 5.06 7.32
C GLU A 217 -16.85 3.90 7.47
N MET A 218 -16.81 2.98 6.50
CA MET A 218 -15.87 1.85 6.49
C MET A 218 -14.42 2.32 6.37
N GLU A 219 -14.14 3.21 5.42
CA GLU A 219 -12.80 3.77 5.24
C GLU A 219 -12.41 4.63 6.45
N LEU A 220 -13.35 5.38 7.04
CA LEU A 220 -13.11 6.12 8.26
C LEU A 220 -12.67 5.20 9.41
N ILE A 221 -13.39 4.10 9.65
CA ILE A 221 -13.04 3.10 10.68
C ILE A 221 -11.67 2.49 10.37
N ARG A 222 -11.42 2.11 9.11
CA ARG A 222 -10.13 1.55 8.68
C ARG A 222 -8.97 2.52 8.96
N LEU A 223 -9.15 3.81 8.69
CA LEU A 223 -8.15 4.84 8.97
C LEU A 223 -7.91 5.03 10.47
N TYR A 224 -8.96 4.95 11.29
CA TYR A 224 -8.80 4.89 12.75
C TYR A 224 -8.00 3.66 13.21
N GLY A 225 -8.22 2.50 12.58
CA GLY A 225 -7.44 1.29 12.86
C GLY A 225 -5.97 1.44 12.45
N HIS A 226 -5.73 1.87 11.21
CA HIS A 226 -4.38 1.94 10.65
C HIS A 226 -3.55 3.08 11.27
N GLU A 227 -4.08 4.31 11.27
CA GLU A 227 -3.35 5.51 11.68
C GLU A 227 -3.59 5.87 13.16
N GLY A 228 -4.71 5.47 13.74
CA GLY A 228 -4.96 5.67 15.17
C GLY A 228 -4.38 4.52 16.00
N MET A 229 -4.97 3.33 15.87
CA MET A 229 -4.61 2.17 16.69
C MET A 229 -3.21 1.65 16.38
N GLY A 230 -2.80 1.60 15.11
CA GLY A 230 -1.45 1.16 14.72
C GLY A 230 -0.35 1.99 15.40
N HIS A 231 -0.51 3.31 15.42
CA HIS A 231 0.44 4.20 16.11
C HIS A 231 0.29 4.14 17.64
N ALA A 232 -0.91 3.94 18.16
CA ALA A 232 -1.13 3.70 19.59
C ALA A 232 -0.35 2.47 20.09
N VAL A 233 -0.43 1.35 19.35
CA VAL A 233 0.30 0.12 19.68
C VAL A 233 1.81 0.38 19.62
N ASN A 234 2.29 1.06 18.59
CA ASN A 234 3.70 1.43 18.49
C ASN A 234 4.16 2.33 19.65
N GLU A 235 3.32 3.26 20.11
CA GLU A 235 3.63 4.12 21.26
C GLU A 235 3.67 3.29 22.56
N VAL A 236 2.73 2.37 22.77
CA VAL A 236 2.75 1.45 23.93
C VAL A 236 4.01 0.58 23.90
N LEU A 237 4.35 -0.02 22.75
CA LEU A 237 5.58 -0.81 22.59
C LEU A 237 6.83 0.03 22.85
N SER A 238 6.88 1.25 22.31
CA SER A 238 8.01 2.17 22.48
C SER A 238 8.17 2.65 23.93
N LYS A 239 7.07 2.90 24.64
CA LYS A 239 7.08 3.20 26.09
C LYS A 239 7.40 1.97 26.95
N SER A 240 7.20 0.78 26.41
CA SER A 240 7.56 -0.49 27.04
C SER A 240 9.04 -0.88 26.82
N ASN A 241 9.84 -0.01 26.16
CA ASN A 241 11.28 -0.19 26.05
C ASN A 241 11.93 -0.18 27.45
N GLY A 242 12.23 -1.39 27.91
CA GLY A 242 12.53 -1.75 29.30
C GLY A 242 12.11 -3.19 29.59
N LEU A 243 11.22 -3.78 28.76
CA LEU A 243 10.89 -5.20 28.82
C LEU A 243 11.98 -6.07 28.17
N PRO A 244 12.27 -7.25 28.75
CA PRO A 244 13.21 -8.21 28.17
C PRO A 244 12.86 -8.60 26.73
N HIS A 245 13.89 -8.79 25.90
CA HIS A 245 13.80 -9.07 24.45
C HIS A 245 12.88 -10.26 24.09
N PHE A 246 12.70 -11.25 24.98
CA PHE A 246 11.83 -12.40 24.71
C PHE A 246 10.32 -12.07 24.69
N LEU A 247 9.93 -10.87 25.17
CA LEU A 247 8.55 -10.36 25.12
C LEU A 247 8.29 -9.40 23.96
N THR A 248 9.33 -9.00 23.23
CA THR A 248 9.27 -8.05 22.09
C THR A 248 9.60 -8.70 20.75
N GLY A 249 9.99 -9.98 20.75
CA GLY A 249 10.04 -10.78 19.54
C GLY A 249 8.62 -11.06 19.03
N ASN A 250 8.37 -10.72 17.77
CA ASN A 250 7.09 -10.97 17.11
C ASN A 250 6.66 -12.42 17.30
N ALA A 251 5.46 -12.64 17.87
CA ALA A 251 4.74 -13.88 17.64
C ALA A 251 4.46 -13.96 16.14
N THR A 252 4.89 -15.06 15.53
CA THR A 252 4.68 -15.44 14.13
C THR A 252 3.25 -15.26 13.66
#